data_AF-A0A4S4KKP8-F1
#
_entry.id   AF-A0A4S4KKP8-F1
#
_cell.length_a   1.000
_cell.length_b   1.000
_cell.length_c   1.000
_cell.angle_alpha   90.00
_cell.angle_beta   90.00
_cell.angle_gamma   90.00
#
_symmetry.space_group_name_H-M   'P 1'
#
loop_
_entity.id
_entity.type
_entity.pdbx_description
1 polymer ?
#
loop_
_entity_poly.entity_id
_entity_poly.type
_entity_poly.pdbx_seq_one_letter_code
_entity_poly.pdbx_strand_id
1 'polypeptide(L)'
;MFLSYAAPFVDIDYMVITSGDGNAQTQSADVWLDDGAHNITYSDGWQTSPNGLEASYYMNTMHRTNVNGASATLLFNGNAVTAYGATSTDHGVFLVSLDGDPSLMMNGSAPELRTQNMLVSVLL
;
A
#
# COMPACT_ATOMS: atom_id res chain seq x y z
N MET A 1 18.22 -14.12 -25.31
CA MET A 1 17.12 -13.15 -25.35
C MET A 1 16.61 -13.02 -23.93
N PHE A 2 16.81 -11.87 -23.28
CA PHE A 2 16.30 -11.63 -21.93
C PHE A 2 15.05 -10.77 -22.07
N LEU A 3 13.89 -11.33 -21.69
CA LEU A 3 12.65 -10.58 -21.57
C LEU A 3 12.55 -10.16 -20.10
N SER A 4 12.58 -8.87 -19.80
CA SER A 4 11.99 -8.39 -18.55
C SER A 4 10.51 -8.20 -18.83
N TYR A 5 9.66 -9.01 -18.21
CA TYR A 5 8.30 -8.55 -17.97
C TYR A 5 8.45 -7.33 -17.06
N ALA A 6 8.03 -6.15 -17.49
CA ALA A 6 7.86 -5.05 -16.56
C ALA A 6 6.92 -5.56 -15.48
N ALA A 7 7.44 -5.84 -14.29
CA ALA A 7 6.66 -6.33 -13.15
C ALA A 7 5.66 -5.22 -12.84
N PRO A 8 4.38 -5.34 -13.24
CA PRO A 8 3.56 -4.14 -13.35
C PRO A 8 2.73 -3.94 -12.09
N PHE A 9 2.65 -4.94 -11.21
CA PHE A 9 1.70 -4.89 -10.12
C PHE A 9 2.23 -4.08 -8.95
N VAL A 10 1.34 -3.22 -8.46
CA VAL A 10 1.34 -2.72 -7.10
C VAL A 10 0.05 -3.17 -6.46
N ASP A 11 0.13 -3.48 -5.17
CA ASP A 11 -0.96 -3.97 -4.36
C ASP A 11 -0.97 -3.19 -3.05
N ILE A 12 -2.17 -2.86 -2.58
CA ILE A 12 -2.44 -2.21 -1.31
C ILE A 12 -3.48 -3.08 -0.59
N ASP A 13 -3.20 -3.43 0.65
CA ASP A 13 -4.01 -4.33 1.46
C ASP A 13 -4.63 -3.59 2.65
N TYR A 14 -3.82 -2.85 3.42
CA TYR A 14 -4.32 -2.01 4.50
C TYR A 14 -3.32 -0.92 4.87
N MET A 15 -3.80 0.05 5.65
CA MET A 15 -2.98 1.11 6.22
C MET A 15 -3.15 1.18 7.73
N VAL A 16 -2.07 1.48 8.42
CA VAL A 16 -2.05 1.78 9.85
C VAL A 16 -1.75 3.27 10.02
N ILE A 17 -2.69 4.01 10.59
CA ILE A 17 -2.51 5.41 10.95
C ILE A 17 -2.24 5.47 12.45
N THR A 18 -1.09 6.02 12.82
CA THR A 18 -0.73 6.24 14.22
C THR A 18 -1.01 7.70 14.58
N SER A 19 -1.70 7.92 15.68
CA SER A 19 -1.97 9.23 16.26
C SER A 19 -1.37 9.35 17.67
N GLY A 20 -0.86 10.51 18.02
CA GLY A 20 -0.21 10.79 19.31
C GLY A 20 0.44 12.17 19.36
N ASP A 21 1.24 12.43 20.38
CA ASP A 21 2.00 13.68 20.54
C ASP A 21 3.47 13.54 20.04
N GLY A 22 3.80 12.41 19.41
CA GLY A 22 5.16 12.09 18.97
C GLY A 22 6.16 11.81 20.10
N ASN A 23 5.70 11.78 21.36
CA ASN A 23 6.54 11.50 22.51
C ASN A 23 6.52 9.99 22.81
N ALA A 24 7.69 9.36 22.84
CA ALA A 24 7.86 7.93 23.11
C ALA A 24 7.39 7.49 24.52
N GLN A 25 7.11 8.44 25.42
CA GLN A 25 6.58 8.19 26.76
C GLN A 25 5.05 8.31 26.83
N THR A 26 4.42 8.81 25.79
CA THR A 26 2.96 8.94 25.71
C THR A 26 2.42 7.83 24.82
N GLN A 27 1.27 7.26 25.19
CA GLN A 27 0.65 6.21 24.41
C GLN A 27 0.12 6.77 23.09
N SER A 28 0.52 6.16 21.98
CA SER A 28 -0.10 6.38 20.67
C SER A 28 -1.31 5.48 20.48
N ALA A 29 -2.19 5.87 19.55
CA ALA A 29 -3.32 5.07 19.11
C ALA A 29 -3.19 4.76 17.62
N ASP A 30 -3.37 3.49 17.27
CA ASP A 30 -3.35 3.01 15.89
C ASP A 30 -4.77 2.77 15.39
N VAL A 31 -5.05 3.27 14.19
CA VAL A 31 -6.26 2.98 13.43
C VAL A 31 -5.86 2.16 12.21
N TRP A 32 -6.47 0.98 12.08
CA TRP A 32 -6.27 0.08 10.95
C TRP A 32 -7.39 0.32 9.94
N LEU A 33 -7.01 0.58 8.70
CA LEU A 33 -7.91 0.84 7.58
C LEU A 33 -7.67 -0.19 6.49
N ASP A 34 -8.71 -0.95 6.21
CA ASP A 34 -8.76 -1.87 5.08
C ASP A 34 -8.63 -1.14 3.73
N ASP A 35 -8.12 -1.82 2.70
CA ASP A 35 -8.03 -1.31 1.33
C ASP A 35 -9.40 -0.95 0.71
N GLY A 36 -10.50 -1.49 1.25
CA GLY A 36 -11.88 -1.11 0.91
C GLY A 36 -12.43 0.10 1.68
N ALA A 37 -11.63 0.77 2.52
CA ALA A 37 -12.09 1.89 3.33
C ALA A 37 -12.52 3.10 2.50
N HIS A 38 -13.62 3.75 2.90
CA HIS A 38 -14.23 4.88 2.16
C HIS A 38 -13.35 6.13 2.04
N ASN A 39 -12.29 6.24 2.83
CA ASN A 39 -11.33 7.35 2.77
C ASN A 39 -10.18 7.11 1.80
N ILE A 40 -10.17 5.96 1.11
CA ILE A 40 -9.27 5.67 0.00
C ILE A 40 -10.01 5.94 -1.31
N THR A 41 -9.42 6.78 -2.15
CA THR A 41 -9.90 7.03 -3.51
C THR A 41 -8.95 6.38 -4.51
N TYR A 42 -9.48 5.49 -5.34
CA TYR A 42 -8.73 4.84 -6.43
C TYR A 42 -9.05 5.52 -7.76
N SER A 43 -8.04 5.69 -8.61
CA SER A 43 -8.25 6.05 -10.02
C SER A 43 -8.75 4.84 -10.82
N ASP A 44 -9.05 5.05 -12.11
CA ASP A 44 -9.32 3.95 -13.02
C ASP A 44 -8.12 2.97 -13.09
N GLY A 45 -8.41 1.67 -13.21
CA GLY A 45 -7.40 0.61 -13.43
C GLY A 45 -7.09 -0.26 -12.22
N TRP A 46 -7.71 -0.03 -11.06
CA TRP A 46 -7.61 -0.93 -9.90
C TRP A 46 -8.61 -2.08 -10.00
N GLN A 47 -8.21 -3.24 -9.45
CA GLN A 47 -9.00 -4.45 -9.41
C GLN A 47 -9.17 -4.91 -7.96
N THR A 48 -10.40 -5.20 -7.56
CA THR A 48 -10.74 -5.72 -6.24
C THR A 48 -10.81 -7.25 -6.28
N SER A 49 -9.99 -7.92 -5.47
CA SER A 49 -9.91 -9.38 -5.32
C SER A 49 -9.99 -10.18 -6.63
N PRO A 50 -9.18 -9.88 -7.65
CA PRO A 50 -9.38 -10.44 -9.00
C PRO A 50 -8.94 -11.90 -9.18
N ASN A 51 -8.26 -12.52 -8.21
CA ASN A 51 -7.47 -13.74 -8.42
C ASN A 51 -7.68 -14.85 -7.39
N GLY A 52 -8.61 -14.68 -6.44
CA GLY A 52 -8.91 -15.70 -5.42
C GLY A 52 -7.88 -15.85 -4.31
N LEU A 53 -6.94 -14.90 -4.18
CA LEU A 53 -5.90 -14.90 -3.13
C LEU A 53 -6.29 -14.08 -1.90
N GLU A 54 -7.43 -13.39 -1.92
CA GLU A 54 -7.86 -12.43 -0.91
C GLU A 54 -7.91 -13.02 0.51
N ALA A 55 -8.13 -14.33 0.66
CA ALA A 55 -8.12 -15.01 1.97
C ALA A 55 -6.77 -14.92 2.73
N SER A 56 -5.69 -14.47 2.08
CA SER A 56 -4.37 -14.25 2.68
C SER A 56 -4.07 -12.77 3.02
N TYR A 57 -5.03 -11.89 2.76
CA TYR A 57 -4.94 -10.44 2.94
C TYR A 57 -5.76 -9.99 4.16
N TYR A 58 -5.57 -8.75 4.57
CA TYR A 58 -6.35 -8.16 5.66
C TYR A 58 -7.84 -8.13 5.27
N MET A 59 -8.70 -8.45 6.24
CA MET A 59 -10.17 -8.58 6.08
C MET A 59 -10.68 -9.39 4.88
N ASN A 60 -9.84 -10.21 4.26
CA ASN A 60 -10.11 -10.97 3.05
C ASN A 60 -10.43 -10.10 1.81
N THR A 61 -9.77 -8.96 1.65
CA THR A 61 -9.87 -8.08 0.47
C THR A 61 -8.50 -7.85 -0.17
N MET A 62 -8.48 -7.48 -1.45
CA MET A 62 -7.25 -7.17 -2.17
C MET A 62 -7.54 -6.03 -3.14
N HIS A 63 -6.67 -5.03 -3.22
CA HIS A 63 -6.67 -4.02 -4.25
C HIS A 63 -5.32 -3.95 -4.94
N ARG A 64 -5.30 -4.35 -6.21
CA ARG A 64 -4.09 -4.29 -7.04
C ARG A 64 -4.34 -3.61 -8.37
N THR A 65 -3.27 -3.09 -8.95
CA THR A 65 -3.28 -2.56 -10.31
C THR A 65 -1.98 -2.91 -11.02
N ASN A 66 -2.07 -3.12 -12.33
CA ASN A 66 -0.93 -3.15 -13.25
C ASN A 66 -0.96 -2.00 -14.27
N VAL A 67 -1.82 -1.01 -14.05
CA VAL A 67 -2.02 0.12 -14.96
C VAL A 67 -1.04 1.22 -14.57
N ASN A 68 -0.11 1.53 -15.47
CA ASN A 68 0.85 2.60 -15.25
C ASN A 68 0.12 3.95 -15.08
N GLY A 69 0.46 4.68 -14.02
CA GLY A 69 -0.18 5.96 -13.68
C GLY A 69 -1.49 5.84 -12.89
N ALA A 70 -1.98 4.62 -12.62
CA ALA A 70 -3.06 4.44 -11.66
C ALA A 70 -2.59 4.83 -10.25
N SER A 71 -3.48 5.41 -9.45
CA SER A 71 -3.18 5.94 -8.13
C SER A 71 -4.23 5.53 -7.10
N ALA A 72 -3.80 5.40 -5.84
CA ALA A 72 -4.65 5.35 -4.67
C ALA A 72 -4.31 6.53 -3.76
N THR A 73 -5.31 7.21 -3.23
CA THR A 73 -5.13 8.38 -2.36
C THR A 73 -5.89 8.19 -1.06
N LEU A 74 -5.17 8.24 0.06
CA LEU A 74 -5.73 8.15 1.41
C LEU A 74 -5.73 9.54 2.05
N LEU A 75 -6.90 10.01 2.49
CA LEU A 75 -6.99 11.16 3.38
C LEU A 75 -7.07 10.67 4.83
N PHE A 76 -6.21 11.20 5.70
CA PHE A 76 -6.14 10.77 7.09
C PHE A 76 -5.76 11.93 8.04
N ASN A 77 -5.98 11.69 9.34
CA ASN A 77 -5.47 12.53 10.41
C ASN A 77 -4.65 11.66 11.36
N GLY A 78 -3.38 11.99 11.56
CA GLY A 78 -2.46 11.23 12.39
C GLY A 78 -1.07 11.88 12.39
N ASN A 79 -0.10 11.18 12.95
CA ASN A 79 1.31 11.57 12.98
C ASN A 79 2.19 10.60 12.19
N ALA A 80 1.68 9.44 11.84
CA ALA A 80 2.34 8.49 10.96
C ALA A 80 1.32 7.71 10.14
N VAL A 81 1.75 7.26 8.98
CA VAL A 81 1.02 6.28 8.18
C VAL A 81 1.98 5.21 7.69
N THR A 82 1.57 3.95 7.84
CA THR A 82 2.29 2.80 7.28
C THR A 82 1.34 2.05 6.36
N ALA A 83 1.75 1.85 5.11
CA ALA A 83 0.98 1.07 4.14
C ALA A 83 1.54 -0.34 4.01
N TYR A 84 0.63 -1.29 3.94
CA TYR A 84 0.90 -2.71 3.75
C TYR A 84 0.21 -3.20 2.47
N GLY A 85 0.80 -4.22 1.87
CA GLY A 85 0.31 -4.83 0.64
C GLY A 85 1.10 -6.09 0.30
N ALA A 86 0.99 -6.54 -0.94
CA ALA A 86 1.77 -7.65 -1.42
C ALA A 86 3.11 -7.25 -2.04
N THR A 87 4.10 -8.12 -1.86
CA THR A 87 5.34 -8.13 -2.65
C THR A 87 5.51 -9.49 -3.29
N SER A 88 6.01 -9.54 -4.53
CA SER A 88 6.12 -10.80 -5.30
C SER A 88 7.02 -10.61 -6.51
N THR A 89 7.28 -11.70 -7.24
CA THR A 89 8.08 -11.71 -8.48
C THR A 89 7.44 -10.93 -9.63
N ASP A 90 6.13 -10.68 -9.57
CA ASP A 90 5.34 -9.92 -10.55
C ASP A 90 5.04 -8.47 -10.12
N HIS A 91 5.57 -8.02 -8.97
CA HIS A 91 5.39 -6.66 -8.46
C HIS A 91 6.56 -5.75 -8.78
N GLY A 92 6.26 -4.47 -8.99
CA GLY A 92 7.19 -3.49 -9.53
C GLY A 92 7.52 -2.30 -8.63
N VAL A 93 8.14 -1.31 -9.25
CA VAL A 93 8.41 0.00 -8.64
C VAL A 93 7.14 0.82 -8.60
N PHE A 94 6.90 1.50 -7.49
CA PHE A 94 5.79 2.44 -7.32
C PHE A 94 6.29 3.71 -6.61
N LEU A 95 5.48 4.77 -6.68
CA LEU A 95 5.79 6.07 -6.10
C LEU A 95 4.83 6.38 -4.97
N VAL A 96 5.35 6.96 -3.89
CA VAL A 96 4.57 7.40 -2.72
C VAL A 96 4.88 8.86 -2.45
N SER A 97 3.87 9.70 -2.26
CA SER A 97 4.02 11.10 -1.84
C SER A 97 3.08 11.42 -0.71
N LEU A 98 3.50 12.28 0.21
CA LEU A 98 2.70 12.81 1.31
C LEU A 98 2.57 14.33 1.13
N ASP A 99 1.35 14.87 1.28
CA ASP A 99 1.08 16.32 1.30
C ASP A 99 1.69 17.15 0.13
N GLY A 100 1.89 16.52 -1.02
CA GLY A 100 2.46 17.16 -2.22
C GLY A 100 3.99 17.22 -2.25
N ASP A 101 4.67 16.62 -1.28
CA ASP A 101 6.12 16.48 -1.28
C ASP A 101 6.64 15.59 -2.42
N PRO A 102 7.93 15.71 -2.79
CA PRO A 102 8.53 14.85 -3.80
C PRO A 102 8.31 13.36 -3.52
N SER A 103 7.98 12.61 -4.56
CA SER A 103 7.66 11.18 -4.40
C SER A 103 8.89 10.36 -3.99
N LEU A 104 8.69 9.45 -3.04
CA LEU A 104 9.57 8.36 -2.70
C LEU A 104 9.39 7.21 -3.69
N MET A 105 10.49 6.70 -4.22
CA MET A 105 10.49 5.51 -5.08
C MET A 105 10.62 4.26 -4.21
N MET A 106 9.60 3.40 -4.27
CA MET A 106 9.52 2.15 -3.53
C MET A 106 9.53 0.96 -4.49
N ASN A 107 9.81 -0.25 -3.98
CA ASN A 107 9.88 -1.46 -4.79
C ASN A 107 9.09 -2.60 -4.14
N GLY A 108 8.10 -3.11 -4.87
CA GLY A 108 7.29 -4.27 -4.47
C GLY A 108 7.85 -5.62 -4.90
N SER A 109 8.98 -5.67 -5.60
CA SER A 109 9.57 -6.94 -6.06
C SER A 109 10.11 -7.78 -4.90
N ALA A 110 9.76 -9.07 -4.90
CA ALA A 110 10.28 -10.08 -3.96
C ALA A 110 10.44 -11.45 -4.66
N PRO A 111 11.29 -12.37 -4.16
CA PRO A 111 11.48 -13.69 -4.79
C PRO A 111 10.28 -14.64 -4.63
N GLU A 112 9.35 -14.32 -3.74
CA GLU A 112 8.15 -15.10 -3.43
C GLU A 112 7.01 -14.14 -3.06
N LEU A 113 5.77 -14.63 -3.12
CA LEU A 113 4.62 -13.86 -2.65
C LEU A 113 4.67 -13.69 -1.13
N ARG A 114 4.60 -12.44 -0.68
CA ARG A 114 4.41 -12.05 0.72
C ARG A 114 3.24 -11.09 0.79
N THR A 115 2.14 -11.54 1.37
CA THR A 115 0.96 -10.70 1.65
C THR A 115 1.14 -9.97 2.97
N GLN A 116 0.40 -8.88 3.18
CA GLN A 116 0.49 -8.07 4.40
C GLN A 116 1.93 -7.58 4.73
N ASN A 117 2.75 -7.35 3.70
CA ASN A 117 4.13 -6.88 3.84
C ASN A 117 4.18 -5.35 3.91
N MET A 118 5.03 -4.80 4.77
CA MET A 118 5.21 -3.35 4.86
C MET A 118 5.81 -2.82 3.56
N LEU A 119 5.10 -1.88 2.93
CA LEU A 119 5.52 -1.24 1.70
C LEU A 119 6.27 0.05 1.98
N VAL A 120 5.74 0.88 2.88
CA VAL A 120 6.30 2.18 3.25
C VAL A 120 5.78 2.59 4.63
N SER A 121 6.60 3.31 5.38
CA SER A 121 6.21 3.99 6.62
C SER A 121 6.68 5.44 6.54
N VAL A 122 5.78 6.38 6.83
CA VAL A 122 6.06 7.82 6.77
C VAL A 122 5.61 8.47 8.07
N LEU A 123 6.48 9.32 8.62
CA LEU A 123 6.23 10.15 9.79
C LEU A 123 5.93 11.59 9.32
N LEU A 124 4.94 12.23 9.93
CA LEU A 124 4.54 13.62 9.72
C LEU A 124 5.32 14.58 10.64
#